data_AF-A0A3R6WQS4-F1
#
_entry.id   AF-A0A3R6WQS4-F1
#
_cell.length_a   1.000
_cell.length_b   1.000
_cell.length_c   1.000
_cell.angle_alpha   90.00
_cell.angle_beta   90.00
_cell.angle_gamma   90.00
#
_symmetry.space_group_name_H-M   'P 1'
#
loop_
_entity.id
_entity.type
_entity.pdbx_description
1 polymer ?
#
loop_
_entity_poly.entity_id
_entity_poly.type
_entity_poly.pdbx_seq_one_letter_code
_entity_poly.pdbx_strand_id
1 'polypeptide(L)'
;MGGVVSFENAEIIYVAEDGAIGLTESFASRFENDMPFDIKRPVVTRKHETLIKENWSAIYQGTSAFDAVKHLTPTKFFYRTFYNILFEMAPSLRPIFRSSMTVQGKSLAGIIKTLATVINGANIVKASQELAKRHLKYGA
;
A
#
# COMPACT_ATOMS: atom_id res chain seq x y z
N MET A 1 -5.64 18.02 16.06
CA MET A 1 -5.44 17.07 17.17
C MET A 1 -4.27 16.16 16.81
N GLY A 2 -3.11 16.39 17.43
CA GLY A 2 -1.90 15.59 17.22
C GLY A 2 -2.04 14.26 17.95
N GLY A 3 -2.03 13.15 17.22
CA GLY A 3 -2.04 11.81 17.80
C GLY A 3 -0.68 11.53 18.42
N VAL A 4 -0.67 11.13 19.69
CA VAL A 4 0.52 10.67 20.40
C VAL A 4 1.10 9.47 19.65
N VAL A 5 2.33 9.59 19.17
CA VAL A 5 3.08 8.48 18.55
C VAL A 5 3.44 7.51 19.68
N SER A 6 3.06 6.23 19.56
CA SER A 6 3.46 5.21 20.54
C SER A 6 4.99 5.04 20.57
N PHE A 7 5.55 4.58 21.69
CA PHE A 7 7.01 4.36 21.81
C PHE A 7 7.57 3.45 20.70
N GLU A 8 6.86 2.38 20.34
CA GLU A 8 7.25 1.48 19.23
C GLU A 8 7.27 2.19 17.86
N ASN A 9 6.36 3.14 17.64
CA ASN A 9 6.35 3.90 16.41
C ASN A 9 7.52 4.88 16.35
N ALA A 10 7.92 5.46 17.49
CA ALA A 10 9.01 6.44 17.57
C ALA A 10 10.40 5.84 17.26
N GLU A 11 10.57 4.52 17.39
CA GLU A 11 11.79 3.83 16.96
C GLU A 11 11.86 3.62 15.44
N ILE A 12 10.71 3.58 14.76
CA ILE A 12 10.60 3.16 13.34
C ILE A 12 10.36 4.37 12.43
N ILE A 13 9.45 5.26 12.83
CA ILE A 13 9.07 6.44 12.06
C ILE A 13 9.27 7.72 12.87
N TYR A 14 9.54 8.81 12.17
CA TYR A 14 9.42 10.17 12.71
C TYR A 14 8.28 10.91 12.02
N VAL A 15 7.71 11.89 12.72
CA VAL A 15 6.76 12.85 12.16
C VAL A 15 7.42 14.23 12.29
N ALA A 16 7.71 14.86 11.15
CA ALA A 16 8.28 16.21 11.12
C ALA A 16 7.24 17.27 11.50
N GLU A 17 7.67 18.49 11.77
CA GLU A 17 6.79 19.61 12.17
C GLU A 17 5.72 19.93 11.12
N ASP A 18 6.06 19.77 9.83
CA ASP A 18 5.13 19.93 8.71
C ASP A 18 4.18 18.73 8.52
N GLY A 19 4.30 17.72 9.38
CA GLY A 19 3.53 16.48 9.35
C GLY A 19 4.00 15.47 8.30
N ALA A 20 5.17 15.64 7.70
CA ALA A 20 5.79 14.61 6.87
C ALA A 20 6.20 13.41 7.72
N ILE A 21 6.02 12.19 7.18
CA ILE A 21 6.40 10.95 7.84
C ILE A 21 7.57 10.32 7.10
N GLY A 22 8.63 9.98 7.83
CA GLY A 22 9.78 9.26 7.31
C GLY A 22 10.23 8.15 8.25
N LEU A 23 11.17 7.34 7.79
CA LEU A 23 11.83 6.32 8.63
C LEU A 23 12.91 6.95 9.49
N THR A 24 13.05 6.50 10.74
CA THR A 24 14.18 6.92 11.58
C THR A 24 15.50 6.43 10.98
N GLU A 25 16.58 7.19 11.22
CA GLU A 25 17.94 6.83 10.80
C GLU A 25 18.35 5.43 11.27
N SER A 26 18.08 5.16 12.56
CA SER A 26 18.45 3.91 13.24
C SER A 26 17.69 2.71 12.71
N PHE A 27 16.46 2.89 12.20
CA PHE A 27 15.68 1.84 11.56
C PHE A 27 16.11 1.65 10.10
N ALA A 28 16.18 2.74 9.33
CA ALA A 28 16.49 2.69 7.89
C ALA A 28 17.86 2.06 7.62
N SER A 29 18.89 2.46 8.39
CA SER A 29 20.27 1.96 8.21
C SER A 29 20.41 0.44 8.39
N ARG A 30 19.50 -0.20 9.13
CA ARG A 30 19.53 -1.66 9.34
C ARG A 30 19.16 -2.45 8.08
N PHE A 31 18.34 -1.86 7.21
CA PHE A 31 17.74 -2.53 6.06
C PHE A 31 18.14 -1.90 4.71
N GLU A 32 18.87 -0.78 4.73
CA GLU A 32 19.22 -0.01 3.53
C GLU A 32 19.95 -0.84 2.48
N ASN A 33 20.86 -1.72 2.92
CA ASN A 33 21.61 -2.61 2.02
C ASN A 33 20.74 -3.73 1.44
N ASP A 34 19.67 -4.13 2.13
CA ASP A 34 18.77 -5.22 1.70
C ASP A 34 17.58 -4.70 0.89
N MET A 35 17.28 -3.39 0.94
CA MET A 35 16.16 -2.81 0.21
C MET A 35 16.43 -2.81 -1.30
N PRO A 36 15.62 -3.48 -2.13
CA PRO A 36 15.83 -3.52 -3.58
C PRO A 36 15.29 -2.27 -4.31
N PHE A 37 14.92 -1.21 -3.58
CA PHE A 37 14.32 0.00 -4.14
C PHE A 37 15.36 1.11 -4.31
N ASP A 38 15.19 1.97 -5.32
CA ASP A 38 16.05 3.14 -5.54
C ASP A 38 15.93 4.16 -4.40
N ILE A 39 14.73 4.30 -3.84
CA ILE A 39 14.46 5.18 -2.70
C ILE A 39 14.66 4.40 -1.40
N LYS A 40 15.82 4.57 -0.76
CA LYS A 40 16.17 3.89 0.49
C LYS A 40 15.49 4.49 1.73
N ARG A 41 15.20 5.80 1.68
CA ARG A 41 14.70 6.58 2.82
C ARG A 41 13.48 7.40 2.38
N PRO A 42 12.34 6.75 2.14
CA PRO A 42 11.17 7.44 1.63
C PRO A 42 10.59 8.40 2.68
N VAL A 43 10.15 9.57 2.22
CA VAL A 43 9.42 10.55 3.03
C VAL A 43 8.05 10.80 2.39
N VAL A 44 6.99 10.60 3.17
CA VAL A 44 5.61 10.88 2.76
C VAL A 44 5.23 12.26 3.29
N THR A 45 5.16 13.24 2.39
CA THR A 45 4.72 14.60 2.72
C THR A 45 3.19 14.70 2.69
N ARG A 46 2.64 15.81 3.18
CA ARG A 46 1.21 16.12 3.04
C ARG A 46 0.75 16.19 1.58
N LYS A 47 1.62 16.67 0.69
CA LYS A 47 1.34 16.66 -0.75
C LYS A 47 1.23 15.22 -1.27
N HIS A 48 2.11 14.32 -0.85
CA HIS A 48 2.03 12.90 -1.20
C HIS A 48 0.74 12.26 -0.68
N GLU A 49 0.35 12.55 0.57
CA GLU A 49 -0.92 12.08 1.14
C GLU A 49 -2.12 12.50 0.30
N THR A 50 -2.21 13.78 -0.07
CA THR A 50 -3.29 14.29 -0.93
C THR A 50 -3.33 13.55 -2.25
N LEU A 51 -2.19 13.43 -2.95
CA LEU A 51 -2.10 12.73 -4.23
C LEU A 51 -2.52 11.25 -4.11
N ILE A 52 -2.12 10.56 -3.05
CA ILE A 52 -2.49 9.15 -2.82
C ILE A 52 -4.00 9.02 -2.65
N LYS A 53 -4.63 9.90 -1.86
CA LYS A 53 -6.07 9.90 -1.64
C LYS A 53 -6.86 10.25 -2.90
N GLU A 54 -6.43 11.28 -3.62
CA GLU A 54 -7.06 11.70 -4.88
C GLU A 54 -6.97 10.59 -5.94
N ASN A 55 -5.79 10.01 -6.13
CA ASN A 55 -5.61 8.89 -7.07
C ASN A 55 -6.45 7.68 -6.70
N TRP A 56 -6.48 7.31 -5.41
CA TRP A 56 -7.32 6.19 -4.97
C TRP A 56 -8.80 6.47 -5.16
N SER A 57 -9.25 7.70 -4.87
CA SER A 57 -10.64 8.13 -5.11
C SER A 57 -11.00 8.04 -6.60
N ALA A 58 -10.12 8.52 -7.48
CA ALA A 58 -10.32 8.45 -8.94
C ALA A 58 -10.41 7.00 -9.42
N ILE A 59 -9.55 6.10 -8.94
CA ILE A 59 -9.62 4.66 -9.26
C ILE A 59 -10.95 4.05 -8.78
N TYR A 60 -11.39 4.41 -7.58
CA TYR A 60 -12.63 3.89 -7.01
C TYR A 60 -13.88 4.37 -7.75
N GLN A 61 -13.86 5.61 -8.25
CA GLN A 61 -14.93 6.20 -9.07
C GLN A 61 -14.89 5.73 -10.53
N GLY A 62 -13.71 5.33 -11.02
CA GLY A 62 -13.46 5.01 -12.42
C GLY A 62 -12.74 6.17 -13.10
N THR A 63 -11.52 5.90 -13.58
CA THR A 63 -10.73 6.88 -14.35
C THR A 63 -11.24 6.95 -15.79
N SER A 64 -10.65 7.82 -16.62
CA SER A 64 -10.93 7.88 -18.07
C SER A 64 -10.67 6.56 -18.81
N ALA A 65 -9.89 5.65 -18.24
CA ALA A 65 -9.64 4.32 -18.80
C ALA A 65 -10.77 3.30 -18.47
N PHE A 66 -11.69 3.63 -17.57
CA PHE A 66 -12.77 2.73 -17.17
C PHE A 66 -13.93 2.77 -18.17
N ASP A 67 -14.26 1.60 -18.71
CA ASP A 67 -15.43 1.35 -19.54
C ASP A 67 -16.41 0.44 -18.78
N ALA A 68 -17.60 0.97 -18.45
CA ALA A 68 -18.61 0.26 -17.69
C ALA A 68 -19.18 -0.96 -18.43
N VAL A 69 -19.28 -0.90 -19.76
CA VAL A 69 -19.78 -2.01 -20.58
C VAL A 69 -18.78 -3.17 -20.57
N LYS A 70 -17.48 -2.86 -20.66
CA LYS A 70 -16.41 -3.88 -20.68
C LYS A 70 -16.05 -4.43 -19.31
N HIS A 71 -16.11 -3.59 -18.27
CA HIS A 71 -15.51 -3.92 -16.97
C HIS A 71 -16.50 -4.03 -15.81
N LEU A 72 -17.77 -3.65 -16.03
CA LEU A 72 -18.88 -3.64 -15.05
C LEU A 72 -18.71 -2.64 -13.91
N THR A 73 -17.62 -2.72 -13.15
CA THR A 73 -17.35 -1.79 -12.03
C THR A 73 -15.90 -1.33 -12.01
N PRO A 74 -15.60 -0.09 -11.53
CA PRO A 74 -14.24 0.40 -11.41
C PRO A 74 -13.34 -0.51 -10.56
N THR A 75 -13.88 -1.06 -9.47
CA THR A 75 -13.16 -2.03 -8.64
C THR A 75 -12.79 -3.30 -9.40
N LYS A 76 -13.71 -3.82 -10.24
CA LYS A 76 -13.45 -5.00 -11.08
C LYS A 76 -12.42 -4.72 -12.16
N PHE A 77 -12.46 -3.53 -12.75
CA PHE A 77 -11.43 -3.07 -13.66
C PHE A 77 -10.06 -3.03 -12.97
N PHE A 78 -9.96 -2.36 -11.82
CA PHE A 78 -8.73 -2.21 -11.05
C PHE A 78 -8.04 -3.54 -10.74
N TYR A 79 -8.72 -4.49 -10.08
CA TYR A 79 -8.04 -5.74 -9.70
C TYR A 79 -7.72 -6.62 -10.90
N ARG A 80 -8.53 -6.60 -11.97
CA ARG A 80 -8.23 -7.38 -13.18
C ARG A 80 -6.99 -6.85 -13.86
N THR A 81 -6.87 -5.53 -14.00
CA THR A 81 -5.67 -4.89 -14.56
C THR A 81 -4.44 -5.22 -13.72
N PHE A 82 -4.53 -5.11 -12.39
CA PHE A 82 -3.44 -5.49 -11.49
C PHE A 82 -3.00 -6.94 -11.67
N TYR A 83 -3.92 -7.91 -11.61
CA TYR A 83 -3.56 -9.33 -11.71
C TYR A 83 -3.10 -9.73 -13.10
N ASN A 84 -3.64 -9.11 -14.16
CA ASN A 84 -3.16 -9.34 -15.51
C ASN A 84 -1.69 -8.94 -15.63
N ILE A 85 -1.34 -7.73 -15.20
CA ILE A 85 0.04 -7.22 -15.23
C ILE A 85 0.94 -8.08 -14.34
N LEU A 86 0.51 -8.40 -13.11
CA LEU A 86 1.28 -9.22 -12.18
C LEU A 86 1.63 -10.58 -12.78
N PHE A 87 0.67 -11.24 -13.40
CA PHE A 87 0.85 -12.59 -13.94
C PHE A 87 1.46 -12.63 -15.34
N GLU A 88 1.55 -11.49 -16.01
CA GLU A 88 2.37 -11.30 -17.20
C GLU A 88 3.85 -11.13 -16.81
N MET A 89 4.12 -10.28 -15.81
CA MET A 89 5.47 -9.99 -15.33
C MET A 89 6.08 -11.14 -14.50
N ALA A 90 5.25 -11.86 -13.73
CA ALA A 90 5.68 -12.95 -12.86
C ALA A 90 4.68 -14.13 -12.89
N PRO A 91 4.66 -14.92 -13.99
CA PRO A 91 3.70 -16.01 -14.16
C PRO A 91 3.77 -17.08 -13.06
N SER A 92 4.96 -17.29 -12.48
CA SER A 92 5.20 -18.25 -11.40
C SER A 92 4.42 -17.97 -10.11
N LEU A 93 3.89 -16.74 -9.95
CA LEU A 93 3.09 -16.37 -8.77
C LEU A 93 1.64 -16.87 -8.85
N ARG A 94 1.11 -17.21 -10.04
CA ARG A 94 -0.28 -17.66 -10.22
C ARG A 94 -0.73 -18.74 -9.23
N PRO A 95 0.06 -19.81 -8.94
CA PRO A 95 -0.36 -20.89 -8.04
C PRO A 95 -0.56 -20.48 -6.58
N ILE A 96 0.01 -19.34 -6.15
CA ILE A 96 -0.14 -18.83 -4.78
C ILE A 96 -1.54 -18.25 -4.57
N PHE A 97 -2.17 -17.73 -5.63
CA PHE A 97 -3.48 -17.08 -5.59
C PHE A 97 -4.63 -18.09 -5.78
N ARG A 98 -4.90 -18.91 -4.76
CA ARG A 98 -5.82 -20.08 -4.85
C ARG A 98 -7.33 -19.76 -4.81
N SER A 99 -7.71 -18.56 -4.39
CA SER A 99 -9.13 -18.16 -4.30
C SER A 99 -9.65 -17.60 -5.63
N SER A 100 -10.95 -17.33 -5.76
CA SER A 100 -11.46 -16.69 -6.98
C SER A 100 -10.89 -15.26 -7.13
N MET A 101 -10.68 -14.83 -8.38
CA MET A 101 -10.17 -13.49 -8.71
C MET A 101 -11.03 -12.38 -8.08
N THR A 102 -12.34 -12.61 -7.95
CA THR A 102 -13.26 -11.66 -7.31
C THR A 102 -13.01 -11.54 -5.81
N VAL A 103 -12.78 -12.65 -5.10
CA VAL A 103 -12.47 -12.61 -3.66
C VAL A 103 -11.14 -11.91 -3.43
N GLN A 104 -10.10 -12.32 -4.15
CA GLN A 104 -8.77 -11.76 -4.01
C GLN A 104 -8.71 -10.29 -4.42
N GLY A 105 -9.42 -9.93 -5.49
CA GLY A 105 -9.55 -8.55 -5.95
C GLY A 105 -10.25 -7.62 -4.97
N LYS A 106 -11.28 -8.10 -4.26
CA LYS A 106 -11.91 -7.34 -3.16
C LYS A 106 -10.95 -7.14 -2.00
N SER A 107 -10.19 -8.17 -1.62
CA SER A 107 -9.17 -8.06 -0.57
C SER A 107 -8.08 -7.06 -0.95
N LEU A 108 -7.57 -7.11 -2.18
CA LEU A 108 -6.60 -6.15 -2.70
C LEU A 108 -7.12 -4.70 -2.62
N ALA A 109 -8.30 -4.45 -3.18
CA ALA A 109 -8.90 -3.10 -3.15
C ALA A 109 -9.12 -2.61 -1.70
N GLY A 110 -9.51 -3.51 -0.79
CA GLY A 110 -9.65 -3.21 0.64
C GLY A 110 -8.32 -2.80 1.28
N ILE A 111 -7.24 -3.55 1.04
CA ILE A 111 -5.90 -3.26 1.57
C ILE A 111 -5.40 -1.90 1.08
N ILE A 112 -5.52 -1.61 -0.22
CA ILE A 112 -5.12 -0.32 -0.79
C ILE A 112 -5.92 0.82 -0.17
N LYS A 113 -7.24 0.65 -0.01
CA LYS A 113 -8.08 1.64 0.68
C LYS A 113 -7.62 1.89 2.12
N THR A 114 -7.32 0.82 2.87
CA THR A 114 -6.80 0.94 4.23
C THR A 114 -5.49 1.74 4.23
N LEU A 115 -4.52 1.37 3.40
CA LEU A 115 -3.22 2.05 3.35
C LEU A 115 -3.35 3.53 2.94
N ALA A 116 -4.17 3.84 1.94
CA ALA A 116 -4.43 5.22 1.52
C ALA A 116 -5.10 6.06 2.63
N THR A 117 -5.85 5.42 3.54
CA THR A 117 -6.53 6.10 4.66
C THR A 117 -5.63 6.27 5.87
N VAL A 118 -4.80 5.27 6.19
CA VAL A 118 -4.00 5.24 7.44
C VAL A 118 -2.60 5.84 7.29
N ILE A 119 -2.22 6.32 6.11
CA ILE A 119 -0.85 6.76 5.81
C ILE A 119 -0.29 7.80 6.79
N ASN A 120 -1.14 8.66 7.36
CA ASN A 120 -0.77 9.63 8.40
C ASN A 120 -1.48 9.39 9.75
N GLY A 121 -1.98 8.17 9.96
CA GLY A 121 -2.58 7.75 11.23
C GLY A 121 -1.52 7.16 12.17
N ALA A 122 -1.77 7.25 13.49
CA ALA A 122 -0.93 6.63 14.51
C ALA A 122 -0.79 5.09 14.37
N ASN A 123 -1.60 4.47 13.53
CA ASN A 123 -1.61 3.02 13.30
C ASN A 123 -0.83 2.58 12.05
N ILE A 124 -0.16 3.48 11.32
CA ILE A 124 0.52 3.13 10.05
C ILE A 124 1.56 2.02 10.22
N VAL A 125 2.38 2.09 11.27
CA VAL A 125 3.40 1.08 11.59
C VAL A 125 2.75 -0.28 11.85
N LYS A 126 1.78 -0.33 12.78
CA LYS A 126 1.06 -1.55 13.13
C LYS A 126 0.37 -2.17 11.92
N ALA A 127 -0.37 -1.37 11.15
CA ALA A 127 -1.06 -1.83 9.94
C ALA A 127 -0.09 -2.40 8.91
N SER A 128 1.06 -1.74 8.71
CA SER A 128 2.10 -2.19 7.77
C SER A 128 2.75 -3.50 8.23
N GLN A 129 3.08 -3.62 9.51
CA GLN A 129 3.66 -4.85 10.07
C GLN A 129 2.68 -6.03 10.04
N GLU A 130 1.40 -5.80 10.36
CA GLU A 130 0.37 -6.85 10.26
C GLU A 130 0.22 -7.33 8.80
N LEU A 131 0.28 -6.40 7.84
CA LEU A 131 0.28 -6.74 6.43
C LEU A 131 1.53 -7.55 6.04
N ALA A 132 2.71 -7.13 6.46
CA ALA A 132 3.97 -7.85 6.21
C ALA A 132 3.95 -9.27 6.81
N LYS A 133 3.51 -9.43 8.07
CA LYS A 133 3.36 -10.73 8.74
C LYS A 133 2.41 -11.67 8.00
N ARG A 134 1.36 -11.15 7.36
CA ARG A 134 0.46 -11.94 6.51
C ARG A 134 1.16 -12.39 5.23
N HIS A 135 1.94 -11.51 4.60
CA HIS A 135 2.67 -11.85 3.37
C HIS A 135 3.75 -12.92 3.57
N LEU A 136 4.41 -12.94 4.73
CA LEU A 136 5.36 -14.02 5.08
C LEU A 136 4.73 -15.42 5.05
N LYS A 137 3.41 -15.53 5.25
CA LYS A 137 2.70 -16.82 5.20
C LYS A 137 2.42 -17.31 3.78
N TYR A 138 2.52 -16.43 2.77
CA TYR A 138 2.15 -16.74 1.38
C TYR A 138 3.33 -17.07 0.48
N GLY A 139 4.55 -16.70 0.88
CA GLY A 139 5.78 -16.81 0.07
C GLY A 139 6.91 -17.64 0.71
N ALA A 140 6.56 -18.55 1.62
CA ALA A 140 7.48 -19.56 2.15
C ALA A 140 7.36 -20.88 1.38
#